data_AF-A0A936PJI4-F1
#
_entry.id   AF-A0A936PJI4-F1
#
_cell.length_a   1.000
_cell.length_b   1.000
_cell.length_c   1.000
_cell.angle_alpha   90.00
_cell.angle_beta   90.00
_cell.angle_gamma   90.00
#
_symmetry.space_group_name_H-M   'P 1'
#
loop_
_entity.id
_entity.type
_entity.pdbx_description
1 polymer ?
#
loop_
_entity_poly.entity_id
_entity_poly.type
_entity_poly.pdbx_seq_one_letter_code
_entity_poly.pdbx_strand_id
1 'polypeptide(L)'
;MKTKMLFMIFLISTISIFGQGVSQKYPALIRIADSLYNAKDFKNSAFAFSKAFKVNGWKASSKEHYNAACSWALANEPDSAFYHLNHIATKMNYTDYGHIKVDPDFKSLYNDKRWPPMIELVRVNKELAYANIDFINIDGFKVEALTSGMQNNKEDKPVVVFENGLASSFGSWDIVVEEISRTNTVFRYNRPGIGESENDSLPPTTDHIVNNLRKMLFQKRV
;
A
#
# COMPACT_ATOMS: atom_id res chain seq x y z
N MET A 1 -15.45 71.94 -9.25
CA MET A 1 -14.01 71.77 -9.58
C MET A 1 -13.71 70.27 -9.66
N LYS A 2 -12.85 69.89 -10.61
CA LYS A 2 -12.74 68.56 -11.25
C LYS A 2 -12.36 67.43 -10.29
N THR A 3 -13.14 66.35 -10.26
CA THR A 3 -12.80 65.08 -9.60
C THR A 3 -11.71 64.38 -10.40
N LYS A 4 -10.50 64.25 -9.84
CA LYS A 4 -9.43 63.45 -10.46
C LYS A 4 -9.73 61.97 -10.20
N MET A 5 -10.16 61.26 -11.24
CA MET A 5 -10.36 59.82 -11.19
C MET A 5 -9.04 59.14 -11.55
N LEU A 6 -8.40 58.48 -10.58
CA LEU A 6 -7.17 57.72 -10.77
C LEU A 6 -7.56 56.30 -11.23
N PHE A 7 -7.32 55.98 -12.50
CA PHE A 7 -7.48 54.61 -13.01
C PHE A 7 -6.23 53.79 -12.67
N MET A 8 -6.36 52.87 -11.73
CA MET A 8 -5.34 51.85 -11.46
C MET A 8 -5.60 50.67 -12.40
N ILE A 9 -4.80 50.56 -13.45
CA ILE A 9 -4.84 49.44 -14.40
C ILE A 9 -4.23 48.21 -13.70
N PHE A 10 -5.07 47.24 -13.36
CA PHE A 10 -4.62 45.94 -12.89
C PHE A 10 -4.20 45.11 -14.11
N LEU A 11 -2.89 45.02 -14.35
CA LEU A 11 -2.32 44.10 -15.34
C LEU A 11 -2.50 42.68 -14.81
N ILE A 12 -3.56 41.99 -15.24
CA ILE A 12 -3.69 40.54 -15.04
C ILE A 12 -2.72 39.89 -16.03
N SER A 13 -1.49 39.65 -15.58
CA SER A 13 -0.59 38.75 -16.29
C SER A 13 -1.16 37.34 -16.17
N THR A 14 -1.76 36.86 -17.25
CA THR A 14 -2.04 35.44 -17.43
C THR A 14 -0.70 34.72 -17.52
N ILE A 15 -0.17 34.30 -16.38
CA ILE A 15 0.96 33.37 -16.34
C ILE A 15 0.41 32.07 -16.92
N SER A 16 0.77 31.78 -18.17
CA SER A 16 0.51 30.48 -18.78
C SER A 16 1.01 29.40 -17.82
N ILE A 17 0.07 28.62 -17.28
CA ILE A 17 0.36 27.50 -16.40
C ILE A 17 1.07 26.43 -17.23
N PHE A 18 2.39 26.48 -17.30
CA PHE A 18 3.23 25.45 -17.95
C PHE A 18 3.20 24.08 -17.23
N GLY A 19 2.30 23.86 -16.27
CA GLY A 19 2.16 22.62 -15.49
C GLY A 19 1.29 21.53 -16.12
N GLN A 20 0.54 21.81 -17.19
CA GLN A 20 -0.48 20.88 -17.69
C GLN A 20 0.08 19.67 -18.49
N GLY A 21 1.29 19.77 -19.04
CA GLY A 21 1.85 18.73 -19.92
C GLY A 21 2.48 17.53 -19.21
N VAL A 22 3.01 17.72 -17.99
CA VAL A 22 3.65 16.65 -17.19
C VAL A 22 2.59 15.84 -16.44
N SER A 23 1.58 16.53 -15.90
CA SER A 23 0.50 15.93 -15.09
C SER A 23 -0.33 14.89 -15.83
N GLN A 24 -0.55 15.04 -17.16
CA GLN A 24 -1.34 14.07 -17.95
C GLN A 24 -0.54 12.87 -18.46
N LYS A 25 0.79 13.00 -18.64
CA LYS A 25 1.62 11.93 -19.23
C LYS A 25 1.89 10.80 -18.25
N TYR A 26 2.10 11.12 -16.97
CA TYR A 26 2.41 10.13 -15.96
C TYR A 26 1.30 9.08 -15.78
N PRO A 27 0.03 9.46 -15.51
CA PRO A 27 -1.04 8.48 -15.33
C PRO A 27 -1.30 7.65 -16.60
N ALA A 28 -1.10 8.24 -17.79
CA ALA A 28 -1.23 7.50 -19.05
C ALA A 28 -0.15 6.40 -19.17
N LEU A 29 1.09 6.68 -18.81
CA LEU A 29 2.17 5.70 -18.84
C LEU A 29 2.00 4.61 -17.79
N ILE A 30 1.51 4.93 -16.60
CA ILE A 30 1.17 3.92 -15.58
C ILE A 30 0.10 2.97 -16.11
N ARG A 31 -1.00 3.48 -16.70
CA ARG A 31 -2.03 2.62 -17.30
C ARG A 31 -1.51 1.75 -18.44
N ILE A 32 -0.58 2.26 -19.24
CA ILE A 32 0.09 1.47 -20.29
C ILE A 32 0.92 0.35 -19.67
N ALA A 33 1.68 0.64 -18.60
CA ALA A 33 2.46 -0.36 -17.89
C ALA A 33 1.56 -1.48 -17.34
N ASP A 34 0.49 -1.12 -16.62
CA ASP A 34 -0.48 -2.08 -16.09
C ASP A 34 -1.12 -2.92 -17.20
N SER A 35 -1.47 -2.30 -18.34
CA SER A 35 -2.03 -3.03 -19.48
C SER A 35 -1.04 -4.02 -20.10
N LEU A 36 0.24 -3.64 -20.21
CA LEU A 36 1.30 -4.51 -20.74
C LEU A 36 1.60 -5.65 -19.78
N TYR A 37 1.59 -5.39 -18.47
CA TYR A 37 1.73 -6.42 -17.44
C TYR A 37 0.60 -7.46 -17.56
N ASN A 38 -0.65 -7.02 -17.68
CA ASN A 38 -1.81 -7.92 -17.86
C ASN A 38 -1.74 -8.72 -19.17
N ALA A 39 -1.15 -8.14 -20.22
CA ALA A 39 -0.89 -8.82 -21.49
C ALA A 39 0.33 -9.77 -21.43
N LYS A 40 0.99 -9.89 -20.26
CA LYS A 40 2.23 -10.65 -20.03
C LYS A 40 3.43 -10.15 -20.83
N ASP A 41 3.38 -8.92 -21.35
CA ASP A 41 4.51 -8.23 -21.95
C ASP A 41 5.30 -7.51 -20.86
N PHE A 42 5.92 -8.30 -19.98
CA PHE A 42 6.56 -7.82 -18.76
C PHE A 42 7.73 -6.88 -19.04
N LYS A 43 8.49 -7.13 -20.12
CA LYS A 43 9.60 -6.27 -20.52
C LYS A 43 9.11 -4.88 -20.92
N ASN A 44 8.09 -4.78 -21.77
CA ASN A 44 7.55 -3.47 -22.15
C ASN A 44 6.78 -2.81 -21.00
N SER A 45 6.13 -3.58 -20.13
CA SER A 45 5.57 -3.08 -18.87
C SER A 45 6.64 -2.38 -18.02
N ALA A 46 7.76 -3.04 -17.78
CA ALA A 46 8.86 -2.51 -16.98
C ALA A 46 9.47 -1.23 -17.59
N PHE A 47 9.60 -1.19 -18.91
CA PHE A 47 10.00 0.04 -19.62
C PHE A 47 8.96 1.15 -19.53
N ALA A 48 7.66 0.83 -19.55
CA ALA A 48 6.59 1.81 -19.40
C ALA A 48 6.59 2.42 -17.99
N PHE A 49 6.79 1.62 -16.92
CA PHE A 49 7.02 2.13 -15.57
C PHE A 49 8.24 3.05 -15.51
N SER A 50 9.37 2.62 -16.09
CA SER A 50 10.59 3.43 -16.13
C SER A 50 10.38 4.78 -16.84
N LYS A 51 9.63 4.78 -17.94
CA LYS A 51 9.23 6.02 -18.65
C LYS A 51 8.31 6.88 -17.79
N ALA A 52 7.33 6.29 -17.11
CA ALA A 52 6.44 6.99 -16.19
C ALA A 52 7.26 7.70 -15.10
N PHE A 53 8.13 6.97 -14.41
CA PHE A 53 8.91 7.53 -13.32
C PHE A 53 9.80 8.66 -13.84
N LYS A 54 10.48 8.48 -14.98
CA LYS A 54 11.30 9.52 -15.60
C LYS A 54 10.53 10.82 -15.86
N VAL A 55 9.31 10.76 -16.42
CA VAL A 55 8.53 11.99 -16.69
C VAL A 55 8.00 12.65 -15.42
N ASN A 56 7.93 11.92 -14.31
CA ASN A 56 7.52 12.43 -12.99
C ASN A 56 8.71 12.76 -12.07
N GLY A 57 9.90 13.00 -12.64
CA GLY A 57 11.10 13.32 -11.87
C GLY A 57 11.52 12.20 -10.92
N TRP A 58 11.30 10.95 -11.34
CA TRP A 58 11.54 9.71 -10.61
C TRP A 58 10.71 9.53 -9.33
N LYS A 59 9.65 10.34 -9.16
CA LYS A 59 8.68 10.14 -8.07
C LYS A 59 7.66 9.08 -8.47
N ALA A 60 7.46 8.10 -7.60
CA ALA A 60 6.41 7.10 -7.72
C ALA A 60 6.04 6.59 -6.31
N SER A 61 4.83 6.06 -6.19
CA SER A 61 4.33 5.43 -4.96
C SER A 61 5.00 4.07 -4.73
N SER A 62 4.91 3.58 -3.49
CA SER A 62 5.44 2.26 -3.13
C SER A 62 4.81 1.16 -3.98
N LYS A 63 3.49 1.25 -4.24
CA LYS A 63 2.76 0.36 -5.13
C LYS A 63 3.30 0.36 -6.56
N GLU A 64 3.60 1.53 -7.12
CA GLU A 64 4.13 1.61 -8.48
C GLU A 64 5.57 1.07 -8.56
N HIS A 65 6.42 1.34 -7.56
CA HIS A 65 7.73 0.70 -7.47
C HIS A 65 7.61 -0.83 -7.34
N TYR A 66 6.67 -1.33 -6.54
CA TYR A 66 6.38 -2.76 -6.40
C TYR A 66 5.99 -3.39 -7.74
N ASN A 67 5.01 -2.80 -8.45
CA ASN A 67 4.57 -3.29 -9.77
C ASN A 67 5.70 -3.24 -10.82
N ALA A 68 6.56 -2.22 -10.75
CA ALA A 68 7.75 -2.14 -11.60
C ALA A 68 8.74 -3.26 -11.27
N ALA A 69 8.96 -3.56 -9.98
CA ALA A 69 9.79 -4.67 -9.54
C ALA A 69 9.27 -6.01 -10.08
N CYS A 70 7.96 -6.27 -9.94
CA CYS A 70 7.29 -7.45 -10.48
C CYS A 70 7.54 -7.58 -12.00
N SER A 71 7.31 -6.50 -12.74
CA SER A 71 7.52 -6.47 -14.20
C SER A 71 8.97 -6.78 -14.57
N TRP A 72 9.95 -6.23 -13.84
CA TRP A 72 11.37 -6.53 -14.07
C TRP A 72 11.75 -7.96 -13.71
N ALA A 73 11.24 -8.50 -12.60
CA ALA A 73 11.51 -9.86 -12.15
C ALA A 73 10.97 -10.90 -13.16
N LEU A 74 9.75 -10.69 -13.65
CA LEU A 74 9.12 -11.50 -14.70
C LEU A 74 9.78 -11.34 -16.07
N ALA A 75 10.43 -10.19 -16.32
CA ALA A 75 11.25 -9.98 -17.51
C ALA A 75 12.66 -10.60 -17.40
N ASN A 76 12.97 -11.31 -16.30
CA ASN A 76 14.29 -11.88 -15.99
C ASN A 76 15.42 -10.83 -15.86
N GLU A 77 15.09 -9.65 -15.34
CA GLU A 77 16.04 -8.54 -15.12
C GLU A 77 16.19 -8.27 -13.61
N PRO A 78 16.94 -9.12 -12.88
CA PRO A 78 16.97 -9.10 -11.42
C PRO A 78 17.54 -7.81 -10.83
N ASP A 79 18.50 -7.17 -11.51
CA ASP A 79 19.13 -5.94 -11.01
C ASP A 79 18.13 -4.78 -10.93
N SER A 80 17.30 -4.62 -11.96
CA SER A 80 16.24 -3.61 -11.98
C SER A 80 15.14 -3.95 -10.98
N ALA A 81 14.78 -5.23 -10.82
CA ALA A 81 13.83 -5.65 -9.81
C ALA A 81 14.33 -5.29 -8.40
N PHE A 82 15.57 -5.66 -8.06
CA PHE A 82 16.18 -5.34 -6.76
C PHE A 82 16.36 -3.84 -6.54
N TYR A 83 16.59 -3.03 -7.59
CA TYR A 83 16.60 -1.57 -7.44
C TYR A 83 15.28 -1.08 -6.85
N HIS A 84 14.14 -1.50 -7.41
CA HIS A 84 12.83 -1.08 -6.92
C HIS A 84 12.48 -1.68 -5.56
N LEU A 85 12.78 -2.97 -5.32
CA LEU A 85 12.55 -3.63 -4.03
C LEU A 85 13.36 -2.96 -2.90
N ASN A 86 14.64 -2.68 -3.13
CA ASN A 86 15.46 -1.96 -2.16
C ASN A 86 14.98 -0.53 -1.96
N HIS A 87 14.46 0.13 -3.01
CA HIS A 87 13.90 1.46 -2.88
C HIS A 87 12.70 1.48 -1.92
N ILE A 88 11.71 0.59 -2.13
CA ILE A 88 10.53 0.54 -1.25
C ILE A 88 10.88 0.10 0.17
N ALA A 89 11.81 -0.84 0.32
CA ALA A 89 12.22 -1.34 1.63
C ALA A 89 13.04 -0.28 2.41
N THR A 90 13.94 0.46 1.77
CA THR A 90 14.86 1.38 2.48
C THR A 90 14.39 2.83 2.54
N LYS A 91 13.61 3.29 1.55
CA LYS A 91 13.21 4.71 1.43
C LYS A 91 11.74 4.95 1.75
N MET A 92 10.92 3.91 1.65
CA MET A 92 9.47 4.01 1.84
C MET A 92 8.96 3.12 2.99
N ASN A 93 9.87 2.43 3.70
CA ASN A 93 9.57 1.55 4.82
C ASN A 93 8.46 0.53 4.51
N TYR A 94 8.50 -0.10 3.34
CA TYR A 94 7.49 -1.08 2.93
C TYR A 94 7.32 -2.18 3.99
N THR A 95 6.06 -2.49 4.35
CA THR A 95 5.70 -3.35 5.50
C THR A 95 4.97 -4.63 5.13
N ASP A 96 4.56 -4.84 3.88
CA ASP A 96 3.75 -6.00 3.50
C ASP A 96 4.62 -7.26 3.27
N TYR A 97 5.24 -7.72 4.36
CA TYR A 97 6.13 -8.88 4.41
C TYR A 97 5.44 -10.17 3.94
N GLY A 98 4.20 -10.38 4.37
CA GLY A 98 3.42 -11.56 4.01
C GLY A 98 3.19 -11.65 2.51
N HIS A 99 2.82 -10.55 1.86
CA HIS A 99 2.60 -10.50 0.41
C HIS A 99 3.89 -10.73 -0.38
N ILE A 100 4.93 -9.94 -0.13
CA ILE A 100 6.16 -9.96 -0.95
C ILE A 100 6.90 -11.30 -0.90
N LYS A 101 6.83 -12.01 0.23
CA LYS A 101 7.53 -13.28 0.45
C LYS A 101 6.98 -14.44 -0.39
N VAL A 102 5.71 -14.36 -0.78
CA VAL A 102 5.00 -15.44 -1.50
C VAL A 102 4.61 -15.03 -2.92
N ASP A 103 4.86 -13.78 -3.31
CA ASP A 103 4.49 -13.26 -4.62
C ASP A 103 5.16 -14.09 -5.73
N PRO A 104 4.38 -14.73 -6.61
CA PRO A 104 4.91 -15.58 -7.67
C PRO A 104 5.82 -14.82 -8.66
N ASP A 105 5.67 -13.50 -8.78
CA ASP A 105 6.45 -12.68 -9.71
C ASP A 105 7.92 -12.61 -9.33
N PHE A 106 8.22 -12.80 -8.04
CA PHE A 106 9.58 -12.77 -7.52
C PHE A 106 10.22 -14.15 -7.39
N LYS A 107 9.56 -15.24 -7.83
CA LYS A 107 10.12 -16.60 -7.76
C LYS A 107 11.51 -16.72 -8.39
N SER A 108 11.77 -16.00 -9.48
CA SER A 108 13.08 -15.97 -10.13
C SER A 108 14.19 -15.38 -9.25
N LEU A 109 13.83 -14.57 -8.25
CA LEU A 109 14.76 -13.87 -7.36
C LEU A 109 15.10 -14.67 -6.09
N TYR A 110 14.35 -15.71 -5.73
CA TYR A 110 14.47 -16.36 -4.41
C TYR A 110 15.86 -16.96 -4.13
N ASN A 111 16.55 -17.41 -5.19
CA ASN A 111 17.90 -17.98 -5.09
C ASN A 111 19.01 -16.92 -5.25
N ASP A 112 18.66 -15.66 -5.54
CA ASP A 112 19.64 -14.56 -5.59
C ASP A 112 20.09 -14.23 -4.16
N LYS A 113 21.41 -14.08 -3.97
CA LYS A 113 22.00 -13.74 -2.65
C LYS A 113 21.47 -12.44 -2.04
N ARG A 114 20.88 -11.55 -2.85
CA ARG A 114 20.26 -10.29 -2.41
C ARG A 114 18.86 -10.48 -1.83
N TRP A 115 18.18 -11.59 -2.13
CA TRP A 115 16.81 -11.84 -1.70
C TRP A 115 16.67 -11.98 -0.17
N PRO A 116 17.44 -12.85 0.53
CA PRO A 116 17.30 -12.99 1.98
C PRO A 116 17.45 -11.68 2.77
N PRO A 117 18.50 -10.85 2.58
CA PRO A 117 18.61 -9.59 3.32
C PRO A 117 17.56 -8.55 2.95
N MET A 118 17.07 -8.55 1.70
CA MET A 118 16.02 -7.62 1.27
C MET A 118 14.68 -7.98 1.92
N ILE A 119 14.31 -9.26 1.95
CA ILE A 119 13.08 -9.73 2.61
C ILE A 119 13.15 -9.53 4.13
N GLU A 120 14.32 -9.75 4.72
CA GLU A 120 14.53 -9.48 6.14
C GLU A 120 14.33 -8.02 6.50
N LEU A 121 14.77 -7.09 5.65
CA LEU A 121 14.51 -5.67 5.85
C LEU A 121 13.01 -5.34 5.84
N VAL A 122 12.23 -5.94 4.93
CA VAL A 122 10.76 -5.74 4.90
C VAL A 122 10.11 -6.30 6.17
N ARG A 123 10.58 -7.45 6.69
CA ARG A 123 10.12 -8.02 7.96
C ARG A 123 10.38 -7.04 9.11
N VAL A 124 11.59 -6.50 9.19
CA VAL A 124 11.97 -5.52 10.23
C VAL A 124 11.14 -4.24 10.12
N ASN A 125 10.91 -3.71 8.91
CA ASN A 125 10.04 -2.55 8.70
C ASN A 125 8.63 -2.80 9.26
N LYS A 126 8.07 -3.98 9.01
CA LYS A 126 6.75 -4.38 9.52
C LYS A 126 6.72 -4.36 11.05
N GLU A 127 7.71 -4.98 11.69
CA GLU A 127 7.80 -5.03 13.16
C GLU A 127 7.94 -3.65 13.79
N LEU A 128 8.71 -2.75 13.14
CA LEU A 128 8.85 -1.37 13.59
C LEU A 128 7.55 -0.57 13.42
N ALA A 129 6.81 -0.80 12.33
CA ALA A 129 5.55 -0.08 12.06
C ALA A 129 4.40 -0.58 12.96
N TYR A 130 4.35 -1.87 13.25
CA TYR A 130 3.21 -2.52 13.91
C TYR A 130 3.64 -3.25 15.17
N ALA A 131 3.84 -2.50 16.26
CA ALA A 131 4.03 -3.09 17.58
C ALA A 131 2.75 -3.81 18.04
N ASN A 132 2.90 -4.99 18.65
CA ASN A 132 1.82 -5.78 19.24
C ASN A 132 0.75 -6.28 18.23
N ILE A 133 1.19 -6.72 17.05
CA ILE A 133 0.33 -7.56 16.20
C ILE A 133 -0.13 -8.78 17.00
N ASP A 134 -1.41 -9.08 16.88
CA ASP A 134 -2.08 -10.20 17.52
C ASP A 134 -2.44 -11.26 16.47
N PHE A 135 -2.44 -12.52 16.89
CA PHE A 135 -2.88 -13.65 16.07
C PHE A 135 -4.09 -14.30 16.72
N ILE A 136 -5.28 -13.94 16.24
CA ILE A 136 -6.55 -14.42 16.76
C ILE A 136 -6.86 -15.78 16.15
N ASN A 137 -7.02 -16.81 16.98
CA ASN A 137 -7.41 -18.13 16.50
C ASN A 137 -8.94 -18.19 16.36
N ILE A 138 -9.43 -18.34 15.14
CA ILE A 138 -10.83 -18.58 14.82
C ILE A 138 -10.94 -19.91 14.08
N ASP A 139 -11.81 -20.81 14.54
CA ASP A 139 -12.06 -22.14 13.94
C ASP A 139 -10.79 -22.94 13.58
N GLY A 140 -9.70 -22.76 14.32
CA GLY A 140 -8.45 -23.50 14.12
C GLY A 140 -7.43 -22.82 13.20
N PHE A 141 -7.71 -21.64 12.64
CA PHE A 141 -6.74 -20.85 11.88
C PHE A 141 -6.48 -19.49 12.51
N LYS A 142 -5.29 -18.94 12.27
CA LYS A 142 -4.83 -17.66 12.83
C LYS A 142 -5.10 -16.51 11.88
N VAL A 143 -5.71 -15.46 12.43
CA VAL A 143 -5.94 -14.19 11.75
C VAL A 143 -5.08 -13.11 12.40
N GLU A 144 -4.34 -12.41 11.56
CA GLU A 144 -3.51 -11.28 11.96
C GLU A 144 -4.39 -10.05 12.22
N ALA A 145 -4.31 -9.52 13.43
CA ALA A 145 -5.08 -8.36 13.87
C ALA A 145 -4.21 -7.36 14.61
N LEU A 146 -4.62 -6.09 14.59
CA LEU A 146 -3.95 -5.01 15.31
C LEU A 146 -5.00 -4.12 15.96
N THR A 147 -4.82 -3.88 17.26
CA THR A 147 -5.65 -2.94 18.01
C THR A 147 -4.83 -1.73 18.40
N SER A 148 -5.34 -0.54 18.09
CA SER A 148 -4.69 0.74 18.36
C SER A 148 -5.59 1.61 19.23
N GLY A 149 -5.02 2.50 20.04
CA GLY A 149 -5.80 3.43 20.85
C GLY A 149 -6.52 2.79 22.04
N MET A 150 -6.05 1.65 22.57
CA MET A 150 -6.72 0.91 23.67
C MET A 150 -6.97 1.76 24.93
N GLN A 151 -6.17 2.78 25.19
CA GLN A 151 -6.39 3.75 26.27
C GLN A 151 -7.73 4.52 26.14
N ASN A 152 -8.33 4.51 24.95
CA ASN A 152 -9.62 5.12 24.65
C ASN A 152 -10.81 4.15 24.79
N ASN A 153 -10.58 2.89 25.17
CA ASN A 153 -11.64 1.90 25.31
C ASN A 153 -12.53 2.21 26.53
N LYS A 154 -13.78 2.65 26.28
CA LYS A 154 -14.74 3.07 27.30
C LYS A 154 -16.15 2.68 26.88
N GLU A 155 -17.03 2.42 27.84
CA GLU A 155 -18.41 1.97 27.61
C GLU A 155 -19.22 2.91 26.70
N ASP A 156 -18.96 4.22 26.75
CA ASP A 156 -19.63 5.26 25.96
C ASP A 156 -18.95 5.57 24.61
N LYS A 157 -17.83 4.90 24.31
CA LYS A 157 -17.05 5.12 23.09
C LYS A 157 -17.04 3.88 22.21
N PRO A 158 -17.50 3.98 20.95
CA PRO A 158 -17.46 2.84 20.05
C PRO A 158 -16.02 2.52 19.63
N VAL A 159 -15.76 1.22 19.46
CA VAL A 159 -14.60 0.72 18.70
C VAL A 159 -14.86 0.95 17.22
N VAL A 160 -13.88 1.54 16.53
CA VAL A 160 -13.90 1.70 15.08
C VAL A 160 -13.21 0.51 14.43
N VAL A 161 -13.92 -0.21 13.57
CA VAL A 161 -13.38 -1.36 12.84
C VAL A 161 -13.04 -0.95 11.41
N PHE A 162 -11.82 -1.27 10.95
CA PHE A 162 -11.47 -1.14 9.54
C PHE A 162 -11.43 -2.49 8.84
N GLU A 163 -12.22 -2.58 7.78
CA GLU A 163 -12.22 -3.69 6.83
C GLU A 163 -11.31 -3.35 5.64
N ASN A 164 -10.52 -4.32 5.19
CA ASN A 164 -9.61 -4.11 4.07
C ASN A 164 -10.33 -4.05 2.72
N GLY A 165 -9.76 -3.31 1.76
CA GLY A 165 -10.16 -3.39 0.36
C GLY A 165 -9.78 -4.72 -0.28
N LEU A 166 -10.14 -4.91 -1.56
CA LEU A 166 -9.75 -6.09 -2.31
C LEU A 166 -8.21 -6.19 -2.40
N ALA A 167 -7.66 -7.36 -2.04
CA ALA A 167 -6.23 -7.65 -2.06
C ALA A 167 -5.33 -6.66 -1.28
N SER A 168 -5.86 -5.97 -0.26
CA SER A 168 -5.09 -5.03 0.56
C SER A 168 -4.91 -5.54 1.99
N SER A 169 -3.81 -5.17 2.62
CA SER A 169 -3.57 -5.37 4.06
C SER A 169 -4.05 -4.17 4.89
N PHE A 170 -4.14 -4.35 6.21
CA PHE A 170 -4.59 -3.32 7.15
C PHE A 170 -3.71 -2.06 7.16
N GLY A 171 -2.47 -2.17 6.66
CA GLY A 171 -1.54 -1.05 6.54
C GLY A 171 -2.04 0.04 5.58
N SER A 172 -2.96 -0.33 4.67
CA SER A 172 -3.63 0.63 3.78
C SER A 172 -4.42 1.71 4.53
N TRP A 173 -4.75 1.46 5.80
CA TRP A 173 -5.48 2.37 6.68
C TRP A 173 -4.60 3.19 7.62
N ASP A 174 -3.27 3.04 7.58
CA ASP A 174 -2.37 3.61 8.60
C ASP A 174 -2.55 5.11 8.81
N ILE A 175 -2.62 5.89 7.73
CA ILE A 175 -2.81 7.35 7.80
C ILE A 175 -4.12 7.71 8.52
N VAL A 176 -5.19 6.97 8.25
CA VAL A 176 -6.51 7.24 8.85
C VAL A 176 -6.52 6.79 10.31
N VAL A 177 -5.91 5.65 10.61
CA VAL A 177 -5.89 5.07 11.95
C VAL A 177 -5.03 5.89 12.91
N GLU A 178 -3.93 6.48 12.43
CA GLU A 178 -3.10 7.39 13.22
C GLU A 178 -3.94 8.53 13.81
N GLU A 179 -4.91 9.05 13.07
CA GLU A 179 -5.79 10.10 13.56
C GLU A 179 -6.90 9.55 14.46
N ILE A 180 -7.65 8.53 14.00
CA ILE A 180 -8.82 8.03 14.75
C ILE A 180 -8.42 7.38 16.09
N SER A 181 -7.26 6.73 16.14
CA SER A 181 -6.78 6.08 17.36
C SER A 181 -6.43 7.06 18.49
N ARG A 182 -6.36 8.36 18.21
CA ARG A 182 -6.20 9.41 19.23
C ARG A 182 -7.43 9.56 20.11
N THR A 183 -8.63 9.30 19.57
CA THR A 183 -9.90 9.50 20.31
C THR A 183 -10.69 8.21 20.56
N ASN A 184 -10.47 7.17 19.75
CA ASN A 184 -11.20 5.91 19.79
C ASN A 184 -10.24 4.71 19.83
N THR A 185 -10.74 3.58 20.32
CA THR A 185 -10.10 2.29 20.06
C THR A 185 -10.37 1.92 18.61
N VAL A 186 -9.34 1.43 17.92
CA VAL A 186 -9.43 1.01 16.53
C VAL A 186 -9.02 -0.45 16.42
N PHE A 187 -9.87 -1.28 15.82
CA PHE A 187 -9.59 -2.68 15.51
C PHE A 187 -9.41 -2.84 14.00
N ARG A 188 -8.32 -3.49 13.60
CA ARG A 188 -8.00 -3.81 12.20
C ARG A 188 -7.54 -5.24 12.11
N TYR A 189 -7.75 -5.86 10.96
CA TYR A 189 -7.31 -7.23 10.73
C TYR A 189 -7.04 -7.48 9.24
N ASN A 190 -6.20 -8.45 8.95
CA ASN A 190 -6.05 -8.99 7.61
C ASN A 190 -7.02 -10.15 7.44
N ARG A 191 -7.79 -10.17 6.35
CA ARG A 191 -8.65 -11.31 6.04
C ARG A 191 -7.80 -12.59 5.84
N PRO A 192 -8.41 -13.80 5.96
CA PRO A 192 -7.72 -15.05 5.66
C PRO A 192 -6.97 -15.00 4.34
N GLY A 193 -5.71 -15.44 4.35
CA GLY A 193 -4.81 -15.42 3.19
C GLY A 193 -4.20 -14.06 2.82
N ILE A 194 -4.44 -13.00 3.60
CA ILE A 194 -3.81 -11.68 3.42
C ILE A 194 -2.79 -11.43 4.53
N GLY A 195 -1.66 -10.78 4.20
CA GLY A 195 -0.59 -10.50 5.14
C GLY A 195 -0.04 -11.80 5.70
N GLU A 196 -0.03 -11.93 7.03
CA GLU A 196 0.36 -13.18 7.71
C GLU A 196 -0.82 -13.94 8.32
N SER A 197 -2.05 -13.62 7.91
CA SER A 197 -3.21 -14.44 8.25
C SER A 197 -3.16 -15.76 7.49
N GLU A 198 -3.45 -16.85 8.19
CA GLU A 198 -3.55 -18.17 7.58
C GLU A 198 -4.71 -18.20 6.58
N ASN A 199 -4.59 -19.06 5.57
CA ASN A 199 -5.64 -19.28 4.59
C ASN A 199 -6.60 -20.36 5.13
N ASP A 200 -7.86 -20.00 5.32
CA ASP A 200 -8.91 -20.91 5.80
C ASP A 200 -9.50 -21.79 4.68
N SER A 201 -9.01 -21.65 3.46
CA SER A 201 -9.44 -22.38 2.26
C SER A 201 -10.91 -22.15 1.87
N LEU A 202 -11.54 -21.08 2.36
CA LEU A 202 -12.91 -20.73 2.06
C LEU A 202 -13.00 -19.49 1.15
N PRO A 203 -14.01 -19.41 0.26
CA PRO A 203 -14.24 -18.20 -0.52
C PRO A 203 -14.55 -17.00 0.38
N PRO A 204 -13.99 -15.80 0.11
CA PRO A 204 -14.21 -14.59 0.92
C PRO A 204 -15.56 -13.94 0.60
N THR A 205 -16.66 -14.65 0.88
CA THR A 205 -18.03 -14.11 0.76
C THR A 205 -18.29 -13.09 1.85
N THR A 206 -19.24 -12.17 1.62
CA THR A 206 -19.61 -11.15 2.62
C THR A 206 -20.03 -11.80 3.95
N ASP A 207 -20.84 -12.85 3.91
CA ASP A 207 -21.28 -13.56 5.12
C ASP A 207 -20.11 -14.18 5.87
N HIS A 208 -19.17 -14.79 5.15
CA HIS A 208 -17.98 -15.39 5.74
C HIS A 208 -17.10 -14.33 6.44
N ILE A 209 -16.85 -13.21 5.75
CA ILE A 209 -16.07 -12.08 6.29
C ILE A 209 -16.74 -11.54 7.56
N VAL A 210 -18.05 -11.28 7.53
CA VAL A 210 -18.81 -10.77 8.67
C VAL A 210 -18.79 -11.75 9.85
N ASN A 211 -18.91 -13.06 9.57
CA ASN A 211 -18.88 -14.08 10.62
C ASN A 211 -17.50 -14.16 11.29
N ASN A 212 -16.42 -14.15 10.52
CA ASN A 212 -15.06 -14.13 11.05
C ASN A 212 -14.82 -12.88 11.91
N LEU A 213 -15.23 -11.70 11.43
CA LEU A 213 -15.12 -10.45 12.17
C LEU A 213 -15.84 -10.52 13.52
N ARG A 214 -17.09 -11.00 13.54
CA ARG A 214 -17.85 -11.14 14.79
C ARG A 214 -17.17 -12.08 15.79
N LYS A 215 -16.62 -13.21 15.33
CA LYS A 215 -15.87 -14.14 16.19
C LYS A 215 -14.63 -13.49 16.79
N MET A 216 -13.87 -12.75 15.97
CA MET A 216 -12.67 -12.05 16.43
C MET A 216 -12.99 -10.98 17.48
N LEU A 217 -14.00 -10.15 17.24
CA LEU A 217 -14.42 -9.11 18.19
C LEU A 217 -14.90 -9.73 19.52
N PHE A 218 -15.70 -10.79 19.46
CA PHE A 218 -16.15 -11.52 20.66
C PHE A 218 -14.98 -12.06 21.49
N GLN A 219 -13.97 -12.62 20.83
CA GLN A 219 -12.79 -13.17 21.51
C GLN A 219 -11.87 -12.08 22.08
N LYS A 220 -11.73 -10.94 21.39
CA LYS A 220 -10.88 -9.84 21.84
C LYS A 220 -11.47 -9.01 22.96
N ARG A 221 -12.79 -9.05 23.15
CA ARG A 221 -13.50 -8.23 24.15
C ARG A 221 -13.17 -6.75 23.98
N VAL A 222 -13.12 -6.30 22.74
CA VAL A 222 -13.05 -4.88 22.36
C VAL A 222 -14.43 -4.41 21.97
#